data_AF-A0A9P6TYN0-F1
#
_entry.id   AF-A0A9P6TYN0-F1
#
_cell.length_a   1.000
_cell.length_b   1.000
_cell.length_c   1.000
_cell.angle_alpha   90.00
_cell.angle_beta   90.00
_cell.angle_gamma   90.00
#
_symmetry.space_group_name_H-M   'P 1'
#
loop_
_entity.id
_entity.type
_entity.pdbx_description
1 polymer ?
#
loop_
_entity_poly.entity_id
_entity_poly.type
_entity_poly.pdbx_seq_one_letter_code
_entity_poly.pdbx_strand_id
1 'polypeptide(L)'
;MTKRKSRKGQSSISPPPQSKRQNYSSRAASIEAVEDETEKESEFEVEEICGIRDIQQGQTPKFFVKWVGYSDSANTWEPLGNLGNCMEMVQGYLLKTFAENVAKTTSYHGKDHAMKSEIRTATVSELLPPTLEQFEDVFNDPDDAALPRLRVESSTANASLPPGFIYLKSRCVYGKGVPEPDRMFASSCACAPGQCTVQNGCDCMKEAVAVNEFGIVPFDREGCVEEKASTLLWECSELCGCGVDCISKVSQQGRPVKLKLKWFPQKGWGVILDQIEAVPPRTFIVRYTGEIITNEEADERDMEYKKHGFTYLFDLDYNNDKKAKYSIDAYMMGNESRFVNHSCDPNLSIYNLAGGETAGDPDVMTLSFWSNRWIQYGDELTVDYNGHYIPSWLKSEQIEREPTQREGQEGMTPCYCGAANCRKWIFD
;
A
#
# COMPACT_ATOMS: atom_id res chain seq x y z
N MET A 1 -73.50 0.95 8.14
CA MET A 1 -72.35 1.45 8.93
C MET A 1 -71.21 1.79 7.98
N THR A 2 -70.54 2.90 8.26
CA THR A 2 -69.79 3.77 7.36
C THR A 2 -68.29 3.44 7.25
N LYS A 3 -67.77 3.58 6.02
CA LYS A 3 -66.41 3.97 5.55
C LYS A 3 -65.14 3.31 6.15
N ARG A 4 -64.44 2.56 5.27
CA ARG A 4 -62.99 2.30 5.26
C ARG A 4 -62.18 3.63 5.28
N LYS A 5 -61.14 3.70 6.12
CA LYS A 5 -60.03 4.66 5.99
C LYS A 5 -58.71 3.90 5.92
N SER A 6 -57.95 4.16 4.86
CA SER A 6 -56.56 3.78 4.68
C SER A 6 -55.66 4.52 5.68
N ARG A 7 -54.72 3.82 6.31
CA ARG A 7 -53.52 4.44 6.89
C ARG A 7 -52.33 4.10 6.00
N LYS A 8 -51.86 5.09 5.24
CA LYS A 8 -50.50 5.13 4.71
C LYS A 8 -49.59 5.39 5.91
N GLY A 9 -48.70 4.45 6.23
CA GLY A 9 -47.53 4.73 7.06
C GLY A 9 -46.47 5.36 6.16
N GLN A 10 -46.17 6.63 6.38
CA GLN A 10 -44.93 7.24 5.89
C GLN A 10 -43.86 6.94 6.93
N SER A 11 -42.92 6.04 6.62
CA SER A 11 -41.64 5.99 7.32
C SER A 11 -40.72 7.01 6.64
N SER A 12 -40.50 8.15 7.27
CA SER A 12 -39.48 9.12 6.88
C SER A 12 -38.11 8.55 7.25
N ILE A 13 -37.42 7.97 6.27
CA ILE A 13 -36.00 7.60 6.37
C ILE A 13 -35.20 8.89 6.19
N SER A 14 -34.30 9.21 7.13
CA SER A 14 -33.41 10.37 7.05
C SER A 14 -32.48 10.25 5.84
N PRO A 15 -32.12 11.36 5.16
CA PRO A 15 -31.19 11.32 4.04
C PRO A 15 -29.76 11.00 4.51
N PRO A 16 -28.95 10.29 3.70
CA PRO A 16 -27.53 10.05 4.00
C PRO A 16 -26.70 11.34 3.95
N PRO A 17 -25.54 11.39 4.61
CA PRO A 17 -24.76 12.61 4.76
C PRO A 17 -24.15 13.09 3.42
N GLN A 18 -24.16 14.41 3.22
CA GLN A 18 -23.41 15.08 2.15
C GLN A 18 -22.11 15.63 2.73
N SER A 19 -20.94 15.22 2.20
CA SER A 19 -19.65 15.79 2.61
C SER A 19 -19.58 17.29 2.25
N LYS A 20 -19.52 18.18 3.24
CA LYS A 20 -19.38 19.63 3.01
C LYS A 20 -17.91 19.99 2.77
N ARG A 21 -17.63 20.74 1.69
CA ARG A 21 -16.34 21.42 1.46
C ARG A 21 -16.14 22.52 2.52
N GLN A 22 -15.06 22.47 3.29
CA GLN A 22 -14.66 23.58 4.17
C GLN A 22 -13.53 24.39 3.51
N ASN A 23 -13.80 25.68 3.26
CA ASN A 23 -12.80 26.67 2.89
C ASN A 23 -12.28 27.33 4.17
N TYR A 24 -10.96 27.28 4.41
CA TYR A 24 -10.33 28.02 5.51
C TYR A 24 -10.02 29.46 5.08
N SER A 25 -10.64 30.43 5.75
CA SER A 25 -10.19 31.83 5.78
C SER A 25 -9.79 32.18 7.20
N SER A 26 -8.56 32.66 7.36
CA SER A 26 -7.91 33.01 8.61
C SER A 26 -8.56 34.19 9.35
N ARG A 27 -8.88 34.03 10.64
CA ARG A 27 -8.65 35.07 11.65
C ARG A 27 -8.77 34.52 13.08
N ALA A 28 -7.75 34.83 13.88
CA ALA A 28 -7.65 34.49 15.29
C ALA A 28 -8.62 35.31 16.15
N ALA A 29 -9.29 34.67 17.12
CA ALA A 29 -9.76 35.27 18.35
C ALA A 29 -10.09 34.18 19.39
N SER A 30 -9.89 34.56 20.65
CA SER A 30 -9.83 33.74 21.87
C SER A 30 -11.21 33.35 22.46
N ILE A 31 -11.17 32.33 23.33
CA ILE A 31 -12.03 32.06 24.52
C ILE A 31 -13.20 31.06 24.40
N GLU A 32 -13.16 30.15 25.38
CA GLU A 32 -14.19 29.33 26.04
C GLU A 32 -14.60 27.96 25.51
N ALA A 33 -14.61 27.03 26.47
CA ALA A 33 -14.88 25.61 26.35
C ALA A 33 -16.32 25.38 25.87
N VAL A 34 -16.44 24.77 24.69
CA VAL A 34 -17.66 24.16 24.20
C VAL A 34 -17.45 22.65 24.31
N GLU A 35 -18.29 21.98 25.09
CA GLU A 35 -18.38 20.52 25.09
C GLU A 35 -18.76 20.09 23.67
N ASP A 36 -17.80 19.50 22.95
CA ASP A 36 -17.99 19.04 21.58
C ASP A 36 -18.66 17.66 21.63
N GLU A 37 -19.91 17.60 21.18
CA GLU A 37 -20.60 16.33 20.89
C GLU A 37 -19.86 15.68 19.72
N THR A 38 -18.96 14.74 20.02
CA THR A 38 -18.27 13.93 19.00
C THR A 38 -19.31 13.26 18.11
N GLU A 39 -19.43 13.72 16.86
CA GLU A 39 -20.22 13.06 15.81
C GLU A 39 -19.71 11.62 15.67
N LYS A 40 -20.52 10.64 16.11
CA LYS A 40 -20.23 9.23 15.85
C LYS A 40 -20.27 9.02 14.34
N GLU A 41 -19.15 8.65 13.74
CA GLU A 41 -19.11 8.10 12.39
C GLU A 41 -20.08 6.92 12.35
N SER A 42 -21.10 7.04 11.49
CA SER A 42 -22.11 6.00 11.35
C SER A 42 -21.58 5.00 10.33
N GLU A 43 -21.37 3.77 10.75
CA GLU A 43 -21.06 2.67 9.84
C GLU A 43 -22.32 2.34 9.01
N PHE A 44 -22.19 2.40 7.69
CA PHE A 44 -23.25 2.04 6.74
C PHE A 44 -22.83 0.80 5.95
N GLU A 45 -23.77 -0.11 5.73
CA GLU A 45 -23.52 -1.35 4.98
C GLU A 45 -23.69 -1.12 3.47
N VAL A 46 -22.68 -1.52 2.69
CA VAL A 46 -22.71 -1.47 1.23
C VAL A 46 -23.50 -2.66 0.69
N GLU A 47 -24.49 -2.38 -0.14
CA GLU A 47 -25.30 -3.38 -0.86
C GLU A 47 -24.63 -3.76 -2.18
N GLU A 48 -24.13 -2.77 -2.93
CA GLU A 48 -23.46 -3.00 -4.22
C GLU A 48 -22.49 -1.85 -4.56
N ILE A 49 -21.38 -2.19 -5.22
CA ILE A 49 -20.55 -1.22 -5.93
C ILE A 49 -21.10 -1.09 -7.35
N CYS A 50 -21.63 0.07 -7.68
CA CYS A 50 -22.33 0.32 -8.95
C CYS A 50 -21.46 1.06 -9.98
N GLY A 51 -20.33 1.62 -9.56
CA GLY A 51 -19.52 2.51 -10.40
C GLY A 51 -18.14 2.76 -9.84
N ILE A 52 -17.21 3.15 -10.72
CA ILE A 52 -15.92 3.75 -10.37
C ILE A 52 -15.74 5.01 -11.22
N ARG A 53 -15.16 6.07 -10.65
CA ARG A 53 -14.70 7.25 -11.36
C ARG A 53 -13.37 7.70 -10.80
N ASP A 54 -12.41 7.93 -11.69
CA ASP A 54 -11.21 8.67 -11.34
C ASP A 54 -11.56 10.11 -11.01
N ILE A 55 -10.86 10.62 -10.00
CA ILE A 55 -10.77 12.05 -9.78
C ILE A 55 -9.42 12.49 -10.34
N GLN A 56 -9.42 13.57 -11.10
CA GLN A 56 -8.19 14.30 -11.43
C GLN A 56 -7.41 14.58 -10.14
N GLN A 57 -6.07 14.52 -10.20
CA GLN A 57 -5.11 14.94 -9.16
C GLN A 57 -4.85 13.93 -8.03
N GLY A 58 -4.09 12.85 -8.27
CA GLY A 58 -3.36 12.11 -7.22
C GLY A 58 -4.15 11.64 -5.98
N GLN A 59 -5.48 11.49 -6.07
CA GLN A 59 -6.35 11.03 -4.99
C GLN A 59 -6.82 9.59 -5.27
N THR A 60 -7.18 8.86 -4.21
CA THR A 60 -7.72 7.51 -4.31
C THR A 60 -9.02 7.48 -5.12
N PRO A 61 -9.26 6.43 -5.93
CA PRO A 61 -10.45 6.34 -6.77
C PRO A 61 -11.73 6.40 -5.94
N LYS A 62 -12.79 6.98 -6.51
CA LYS A 62 -14.13 7.00 -5.90
C LYS A 62 -15.03 5.96 -6.53
N PHE A 63 -15.78 5.26 -5.69
CA PHE A 63 -16.75 4.26 -6.11
C PHE A 63 -18.16 4.76 -5.86
N PHE A 64 -19.07 4.44 -6.76
CA PHE A 64 -20.49 4.75 -6.60
C PHE A 64 -21.13 3.60 -5.85
N VAL A 65 -21.61 3.89 -4.65
CA VAL A 65 -22.04 2.90 -3.67
C VAL A 65 -23.55 2.91 -3.56
N LYS A 66 -24.14 1.72 -3.63
CA LYS A 66 -25.53 1.44 -3.26
C LYS A 66 -25.55 0.97 -1.81
N TRP A 67 -26.37 1.61 -0.98
CA TRP A 67 -26.45 1.36 0.47
C TRP A 67 -27.61 0.43 0.82
N VAL A 68 -27.37 -0.53 1.72
CA VAL A 68 -28.39 -1.51 2.17
C VAL A 68 -29.60 -0.80 2.75
N GLY A 69 -30.78 -1.10 2.18
CA GLY A 69 -32.06 -0.59 2.70
C GLY A 69 -32.40 0.84 2.28
N TYR A 70 -31.57 1.48 1.47
CA TYR A 70 -31.84 2.80 0.89
C TYR A 70 -32.24 2.69 -0.59
N SER A 71 -32.92 3.70 -1.14
CA SER A 71 -33.23 3.74 -2.57
C SER A 71 -32.03 4.18 -3.40
N ASP A 72 -32.03 3.91 -4.71
CA ASP A 72 -30.90 4.25 -5.61
C ASP A 72 -30.60 5.76 -5.66
N SER A 73 -31.58 6.60 -5.33
CA SER A 73 -31.42 8.04 -5.16
C SER A 73 -30.51 8.45 -4.00
N ALA A 74 -30.22 7.51 -3.09
CA ALA A 74 -29.35 7.70 -1.94
C ALA A 74 -27.91 7.23 -2.21
N ASN A 75 -27.62 6.70 -3.40
CA ASN A 75 -26.28 6.27 -3.76
C ASN A 75 -25.30 7.45 -3.77
N THR A 76 -24.10 7.23 -3.23
CA THR A 76 -23.07 8.26 -3.08
C THR A 76 -21.74 7.82 -3.67
N TRP A 77 -20.84 8.78 -3.92
CA TRP A 77 -19.48 8.52 -4.38
C TRP A 77 -18.52 8.52 -3.20
N GLU A 78 -18.03 7.34 -2.82
CA GLU A 78 -17.17 7.13 -1.67
C GLU A 78 -15.70 6.92 -2.10
N PRO A 79 -14.72 7.56 -1.44
CA PRO A 79 -13.31 7.26 -1.68
C PRO A 79 -12.98 5.83 -1.27
N LEU A 80 -11.96 5.23 -1.90
CA LEU A 80 -11.53 3.87 -1.59
C LEU A 80 -11.30 3.61 -0.09
N GLY A 81 -10.75 4.60 0.64
CA GLY A 81 -10.55 4.49 2.09
C GLY A 81 -11.84 4.27 2.90
N ASN A 82 -12.98 4.80 2.44
CA ASN A 82 -14.27 4.60 3.11
C ASN A 82 -14.85 3.19 2.88
N LEU A 83 -14.22 2.39 2.01
CA LEU A 83 -14.73 1.09 1.55
C LEU A 83 -13.90 -0.09 2.01
N GLY A 84 -12.97 0.11 2.95
CA GLY A 84 -12.12 -0.94 3.50
C GLY A 84 -12.90 -2.21 3.89
N ASN A 85 -14.08 -2.06 4.50
CA ASN A 85 -14.95 -3.17 4.91
C ASN A 85 -15.69 -3.90 3.76
N CYS A 86 -15.61 -3.39 2.54
CA CYS A 86 -16.36 -3.88 1.37
C CYS A 86 -15.45 -4.14 0.15
N MET A 87 -14.16 -4.34 0.39
CA MET A 87 -13.17 -4.52 -0.66
C MET A 87 -13.44 -5.72 -1.58
N GLU A 88 -14.04 -6.80 -1.08
CA GLU A 88 -14.47 -7.93 -1.90
C GLU A 88 -15.51 -7.51 -2.97
N MET A 89 -16.45 -6.62 -2.62
CA MET A 89 -17.43 -6.08 -3.57
C MET A 89 -16.78 -5.14 -4.58
N VAL A 90 -15.77 -4.37 -4.15
CA VAL A 90 -14.98 -3.51 -5.04
C VAL A 90 -14.20 -4.37 -6.04
N GLN A 91 -13.46 -5.38 -5.57
CA GLN A 91 -12.72 -6.32 -6.39
C GLN A 91 -13.65 -7.10 -7.33
N GLY A 92 -14.77 -7.60 -6.82
CA GLY A 92 -15.80 -8.30 -7.60
C GLY A 92 -16.40 -7.41 -8.69
N TYR A 93 -16.69 -6.14 -8.39
CA TYR A 93 -17.12 -5.17 -9.38
C TYR A 93 -16.05 -4.94 -10.46
N LEU A 94 -14.79 -4.73 -10.07
CA LEU A 94 -13.68 -4.52 -11.01
C LEU A 94 -13.47 -5.74 -11.92
N LEU A 95 -13.46 -6.95 -11.36
CA LEU A 95 -13.33 -8.22 -12.09
C LEU A 95 -14.52 -8.50 -13.01
N LYS A 96 -15.76 -8.32 -12.53
CA LYS A 96 -16.98 -8.49 -13.34
C LYS A 96 -17.01 -7.50 -14.49
N THR A 97 -16.75 -6.22 -14.20
CA THR A 97 -16.73 -5.15 -15.20
C THR A 97 -15.63 -5.43 -16.24
N PHE A 98 -14.46 -5.92 -15.82
CA PHE A 98 -13.42 -6.38 -16.74
C PHE A 98 -13.91 -7.53 -17.64
N ALA A 99 -14.44 -8.62 -17.06
CA ALA A 99 -14.88 -9.81 -17.79
C ALA A 99 -16.00 -9.50 -18.82
N GLU A 100 -16.99 -8.69 -18.43
CA GLU A 100 -18.06 -8.24 -19.33
C GLU A 100 -17.53 -7.40 -20.50
N ASN A 101 -16.45 -6.64 -20.30
CA ASN A 101 -15.87 -5.78 -21.32
C ASN A 101 -14.91 -6.53 -22.26
N VAL A 102 -14.24 -7.59 -21.80
CA VAL A 102 -13.48 -8.54 -22.65
C VAL A 102 -14.42 -9.32 -23.58
N ALA A 103 -15.60 -9.71 -23.09
CA ALA A 103 -16.62 -10.37 -23.91
C ALA A 103 -17.22 -9.44 -25.00
N LYS A 104 -17.28 -8.13 -24.74
CA LYS A 104 -17.75 -7.12 -25.72
C LYS A 104 -16.71 -6.83 -26.81
N THR A 105 -15.42 -6.85 -26.48
CA THR A 105 -14.33 -6.63 -27.46
C THR A 105 -14.10 -7.82 -28.39
N THR A 106 -14.40 -9.04 -27.94
CA THR A 106 -14.30 -10.27 -28.76
C THR A 106 -15.51 -10.51 -29.67
N SER A 107 -16.62 -9.79 -29.49
CA SER A 107 -17.86 -9.96 -30.27
C SER A 107 -18.14 -8.87 -31.32
N TYR A 108 -17.30 -7.83 -31.44
CA TYR A 108 -17.51 -6.75 -32.39
C TYR A 108 -16.82 -6.98 -33.76
N HIS A 109 -17.50 -7.74 -34.61
CA HIS A 109 -17.50 -7.53 -36.07
C HIS A 109 -18.95 -7.24 -36.50
N GLY A 110 -19.36 -5.97 -36.48
CA GLY A 110 -20.53 -5.50 -37.24
C GLY A 110 -21.56 -4.59 -36.53
N LYS A 111 -21.63 -3.34 -37.05
CA LYS A 111 -22.78 -2.42 -37.22
C LYS A 111 -23.54 -1.78 -36.02
N ASP A 112 -23.44 -0.44 -35.99
CA ASP A 112 -24.38 0.65 -35.65
C ASP A 112 -25.69 0.39 -34.84
N HIS A 113 -25.91 1.13 -33.73
CA HIS A 113 -26.52 2.47 -33.65
C HIS A 113 -27.16 2.75 -32.26
N ALA A 114 -27.15 4.04 -31.86
CA ALA A 114 -28.10 4.78 -31.00
C ALA A 114 -27.81 5.00 -29.49
N MET A 115 -28.05 6.25 -29.09
CA MET A 115 -27.70 6.98 -27.87
C MET A 115 -28.75 6.87 -26.76
N LYS A 116 -28.33 6.76 -25.47
CA LYS A 116 -28.84 7.55 -24.32
C LYS A 116 -28.19 7.26 -22.96
N SER A 117 -28.02 8.36 -22.22
CA SER A 117 -28.00 8.60 -20.76
C SER A 117 -26.65 8.76 -20.04
N GLU A 118 -26.58 9.86 -19.29
CA GLU A 118 -25.42 10.50 -18.67
C GLU A 118 -25.01 9.82 -17.36
N ILE A 119 -24.40 8.64 -17.47
CA ILE A 119 -23.39 8.20 -16.51
C ILE A 119 -22.13 8.07 -17.34
N ARG A 120 -21.13 8.92 -17.11
CA ARG A 120 -19.79 8.67 -17.65
C ARG A 120 -19.26 7.46 -16.87
N THR A 121 -19.59 6.27 -17.37
CA THR A 121 -18.91 5.00 -17.07
C THR A 121 -17.48 5.16 -17.55
N ALA A 122 -16.52 4.68 -16.74
CA ALA A 122 -15.13 4.57 -17.16
C ALA A 122 -15.07 4.05 -18.61
N THR A 123 -14.35 4.75 -19.48
CA THR A 123 -14.35 4.37 -20.90
C THR A 123 -13.73 2.98 -21.05
N VAL A 124 -14.13 2.20 -22.06
CA VAL A 124 -13.67 0.82 -22.32
C VAL A 124 -12.13 0.65 -22.28
N SER A 125 -11.38 1.74 -22.42
CA SER A 125 -9.90 1.79 -22.32
C SER A 125 -9.35 1.79 -20.88
N GLU A 126 -10.15 2.12 -19.87
CA GLU A 126 -9.70 2.36 -18.47
C GLU A 126 -9.73 1.11 -17.58
N LEU A 127 -10.37 0.02 -18.03
CA LEU A 127 -10.55 -1.22 -17.23
C LEU A 127 -9.98 -2.48 -17.89
N LEU A 128 -9.43 -2.38 -19.10
CA LEU A 128 -8.54 -3.42 -19.63
C LEU A 128 -7.20 -3.34 -18.89
N PRO A 129 -6.48 -4.46 -18.66
CA PRO A 129 -5.14 -4.37 -18.12
C PRO A 129 -4.35 -3.44 -19.03
N PRO A 130 -3.62 -2.46 -18.46
CA PRO A 130 -2.92 -1.45 -19.25
C PRO A 130 -2.03 -2.16 -20.27
N THR A 131 -2.09 -1.71 -21.52
CA THR A 131 -1.09 -2.11 -22.51
C THR A 131 0.30 -1.69 -22.03
N LEU A 132 1.36 -2.28 -22.56
CA LEU A 132 2.74 -1.90 -22.20
C LEU A 132 3.00 -0.39 -22.40
N GLU A 133 2.31 0.23 -23.36
CA GLU A 133 2.37 1.68 -23.62
C GLU A 133 1.63 2.51 -22.55
N GLN A 134 0.61 1.95 -21.91
CA GLN A 134 -0.17 2.58 -20.82
C GLN A 134 0.37 2.24 -19.42
N PHE A 135 1.30 1.28 -19.33
CA PHE A 135 1.89 0.83 -18.07
C PHE A 135 2.55 1.99 -17.33
N GLU A 136 3.30 2.85 -18.05
CA GLU A 136 3.90 4.02 -17.44
C GLU A 136 2.86 5.02 -16.92
N ASP A 137 1.70 5.15 -17.56
CA ASP A 137 0.65 6.10 -17.15
C ASP A 137 -0.01 5.67 -15.83
N VAL A 138 -0.05 4.36 -15.53
CA VAL A 138 -0.54 3.84 -14.23
C VAL A 138 0.35 4.27 -13.07
N PHE A 139 1.67 4.40 -13.30
CA PHE A 139 2.63 4.69 -12.25
C PHE A 139 3.04 6.16 -12.19
N ASN A 140 2.86 6.90 -13.27
CA ASN A 140 3.32 8.28 -13.42
C ASN A 140 2.13 9.19 -13.67
N ASP A 141 1.48 9.64 -12.59
CA ASP A 141 0.51 10.72 -12.67
C ASP A 141 1.20 11.96 -13.27
N PRO A 142 0.75 12.47 -14.45
CA PRO A 142 1.38 13.59 -15.13
C PRO A 142 1.33 14.90 -14.31
N ASP A 143 0.43 15.01 -13.33
CA ASP A 143 0.31 16.16 -12.44
C ASP A 143 1.16 16.01 -11.15
N ASP A 144 1.75 14.83 -10.91
CA ASP A 144 2.56 14.51 -9.74
C ASP A 144 4.06 14.43 -10.09
N ALA A 145 4.67 15.60 -10.30
CA ALA A 145 6.10 15.72 -10.61
C ALA A 145 7.04 15.42 -9.41
N ALA A 146 6.50 15.04 -8.24
CA ALA A 146 7.28 14.91 -7.01
C ALA A 146 8.09 13.59 -6.96
N LEU A 147 7.66 12.54 -7.66
CA LEU A 147 8.41 11.28 -7.73
C LEU A 147 9.25 11.17 -9.01
N PRO A 148 10.44 10.55 -8.95
CA PRO A 148 11.20 10.22 -10.15
C PRO A 148 10.36 9.33 -11.07
N ARG A 149 10.29 9.59 -12.39
CA ARG A 149 9.46 8.78 -13.31
C ARG A 149 9.84 7.28 -13.26
N LEU A 150 8.84 6.40 -13.14
CA LEU A 150 9.00 4.94 -13.25
C LEU A 150 8.89 4.54 -14.73
N ARG A 151 9.94 3.90 -15.28
CA ARG A 151 9.91 3.41 -16.66
C ARG A 151 9.48 1.96 -16.74
N VAL A 152 9.02 1.53 -17.90
CA VAL A 152 8.64 0.13 -18.14
C VAL A 152 9.30 -0.40 -19.41
N GLU A 153 9.93 -1.56 -19.31
CA GLU A 153 10.61 -2.25 -20.40
C GLU A 153 10.16 -3.72 -20.46
N SER A 154 9.45 -4.11 -21.52
CA SER A 154 9.15 -5.51 -21.82
C SER A 154 9.55 -5.85 -23.24
N SER A 155 10.13 -7.03 -23.41
CA SER A 155 10.41 -7.64 -24.72
C SER A 155 9.31 -8.62 -25.15
N THR A 156 8.21 -8.73 -24.40
CA THR A 156 7.13 -9.70 -24.64
C THR A 156 5.75 -9.05 -24.60
N ALA A 157 4.85 -9.52 -25.47
CA ALA A 157 3.47 -9.01 -25.59
C ALA A 157 2.54 -9.47 -24.45
N ASN A 158 2.95 -10.45 -23.62
CA ASN A 158 2.12 -11.03 -22.56
C ASN A 158 2.37 -10.39 -21.18
N ALA A 159 3.16 -9.33 -21.11
CA ALA A 159 3.49 -8.67 -19.85
C ALA A 159 2.38 -7.65 -19.49
N SER A 160 1.29 -8.13 -18.90
CA SER A 160 0.16 -7.29 -18.45
C SER A 160 0.03 -7.31 -16.93
N LEU A 161 -0.42 -6.21 -16.33
CA LEU A 161 -0.86 -6.19 -14.91
C LEU A 161 -2.14 -7.02 -14.76
N PRO A 162 -2.48 -7.44 -13.53
CA PRO A 162 -3.84 -7.85 -13.22
C PRO A 162 -4.83 -6.76 -13.68
N PRO A 163 -5.91 -7.13 -14.38
CA PRO A 163 -6.97 -6.19 -14.72
C PRO A 163 -7.51 -5.51 -13.46
N GLY A 164 -7.61 -4.17 -13.48
CA GLY A 164 -8.09 -3.40 -12.34
C GLY A 164 -7.07 -3.21 -11.20
N PHE A 165 -5.77 -3.38 -11.46
CA PHE A 165 -4.73 -3.05 -10.48
C PHE A 165 -4.75 -1.56 -10.09
N ILE A 166 -4.62 -1.29 -8.79
CA ILE A 166 -4.64 0.08 -8.22
C ILE A 166 -3.23 0.46 -7.72
N TYR A 167 -2.65 1.53 -8.26
CA TYR A 167 -1.35 2.01 -7.80
C TYR A 167 -1.47 2.77 -6.46
N LEU A 168 -0.75 2.29 -5.44
CA LEU A 168 -0.70 2.89 -4.10
C LEU A 168 0.65 3.54 -3.83
N LYS A 169 0.81 4.79 -4.27
CA LYS A 169 2.07 5.54 -4.23
C LYS A 169 2.88 5.39 -2.93
N SER A 170 2.25 5.62 -1.78
CA SER A 170 3.00 5.74 -0.51
C SER A 170 2.31 5.21 0.74
N ARG A 171 1.00 4.90 0.68
CA ARG A 171 0.19 4.47 1.83
C ARG A 171 -0.53 3.16 1.52
N CYS A 172 -0.64 2.29 2.52
CA CYS A 172 -1.51 1.13 2.46
C CYS A 172 -2.98 1.51 2.67
N VAL A 173 -3.89 0.62 2.26
CA VAL A 173 -5.33 0.72 2.54
C VAL A 173 -5.69 -0.29 3.62
N TYR A 174 -6.47 0.13 4.62
CA TYR A 174 -6.94 -0.75 5.68
C TYR A 174 -8.16 -1.53 5.18
N GLY A 175 -8.02 -2.85 5.10
CA GLY A 175 -9.06 -3.77 4.64
C GLY A 175 -10.07 -4.11 5.74
N LYS A 176 -11.03 -4.98 5.39
CA LYS A 176 -12.14 -5.33 6.27
C LYS A 176 -11.67 -5.93 7.59
N GLY A 177 -12.18 -5.39 8.70
CA GLY A 177 -11.85 -5.90 10.04
C GLY A 177 -10.47 -5.50 10.56
N VAL A 178 -9.74 -4.64 9.83
CA VAL A 178 -8.49 -4.03 10.31
C VAL A 178 -8.80 -2.60 10.76
N PRO A 179 -8.62 -2.26 12.05
CA PRO A 179 -8.86 -0.91 12.54
C PRO A 179 -7.81 0.07 11.99
N GLU A 180 -8.22 1.29 11.66
CA GLU A 180 -7.29 2.36 11.32
C GLU A 180 -6.54 2.87 12.57
N PRO A 181 -5.37 3.53 12.41
CA PRO A 181 -4.60 4.07 13.52
C PRO A 181 -5.40 5.12 14.30
N ASP A 182 -5.52 4.94 15.61
CA ASP A 182 -6.18 5.91 16.46
C ASP A 182 -5.23 7.09 16.77
N ARG A 183 -5.50 8.21 16.12
CA ARG A 183 -4.74 9.45 16.25
C ARG A 183 -4.69 10.00 17.68
N MET A 184 -5.60 9.62 18.58
CA MET A 184 -5.55 10.02 19.98
C MET A 184 -4.40 9.36 20.73
N PHE A 185 -3.99 8.15 20.31
CA PHE A 185 -2.86 7.41 20.89
C PHE A 185 -1.56 7.60 20.10
N ALA A 186 -1.58 8.43 19.05
CA ALA A 186 -0.41 8.68 18.22
C ALA A 186 0.63 9.55 18.95
N SER A 187 1.83 9.00 19.15
CA SER A 187 2.98 9.79 19.60
C SER A 187 3.31 10.91 18.59
N SER A 188 3.53 12.11 19.09
CA SER A 188 3.93 13.28 18.29
C SER A 188 4.90 14.17 19.07
N CYS A 189 5.74 14.93 18.35
CA CYS A 189 6.66 15.89 18.97
C CYS A 189 6.26 17.34 18.67
N ALA A 190 6.54 18.24 19.61
CA ALA A 190 6.38 19.68 19.43
C ALA A 190 7.69 20.39 18.97
N CYS A 191 8.64 19.64 18.41
CA CYS A 191 9.92 20.19 17.97
C CYS A 191 9.74 21.21 16.83
N ALA A 192 10.62 22.22 16.79
CA ALA A 192 10.70 23.12 15.65
C ALA A 192 11.18 22.39 14.38
N PRO A 193 10.94 22.94 13.17
CA PRO A 193 11.31 22.30 11.92
C PRO A 193 12.77 21.84 11.86
N GLY A 194 12.98 20.56 11.53
CA GLY A 194 14.31 19.95 11.43
C GLY A 194 15.10 19.81 12.74
N GLN A 195 14.49 20.07 13.91
CA GLN A 195 15.18 20.10 15.20
C GLN A 195 15.00 18.81 16.03
N CYS A 196 14.51 17.73 15.43
CA CYS A 196 14.34 16.45 16.13
C CYS A 196 15.68 15.81 16.45
N THR A 197 16.07 15.83 17.72
CA THR A 197 17.21 15.08 18.26
C THR A 197 16.87 14.61 19.67
N VAL A 198 17.61 13.62 20.18
CA VAL A 198 17.50 13.18 21.59
C VAL A 198 17.85 14.35 22.52
N GLN A 199 18.86 15.15 22.17
CA GLN A 199 19.33 16.29 22.97
C GLN A 199 18.29 17.42 23.05
N ASN A 200 17.53 17.62 21.98
CA ASN A 200 16.42 18.57 21.96
C ASN A 200 15.14 18.02 22.62
N GLY A 201 15.21 16.84 23.24
CA GLY A 201 14.10 16.24 23.98
C GLY A 201 12.94 15.76 23.12
N CYS A 202 13.17 15.49 21.83
CA CYS A 202 12.14 15.03 20.90
C CYS A 202 11.54 13.68 21.35
N ASP A 203 10.22 13.63 21.55
CA ASP A 203 9.55 12.41 21.99
C ASP A 203 9.66 11.27 20.97
N CYS A 204 9.53 11.56 19.67
CA CYS A 204 9.73 10.55 18.64
C CYS A 204 11.16 9.98 18.63
N MET A 205 12.18 10.77 18.95
CA MET A 205 13.56 10.25 19.04
C MET A 205 13.75 9.37 20.28
N LYS A 206 13.02 9.63 21.37
CA LYS A 206 13.04 8.78 22.56
C LYS A 206 12.40 7.43 22.25
N GLU A 207 11.25 7.42 21.56
CA GLU A 207 10.61 6.18 21.09
C GLU A 207 11.56 5.41 20.17
N ALA A 208 12.18 6.11 19.21
CA ALA A 208 13.14 5.52 18.29
C ALA A 208 14.30 4.82 19.00
N VAL A 209 14.86 5.46 20.04
CA VAL A 209 15.91 4.88 20.88
C VAL A 209 15.39 3.72 21.72
N ALA A 210 14.15 3.79 22.23
CA ALA A 210 13.57 2.76 23.09
C ALA A 210 13.27 1.45 22.34
N VAL A 211 12.83 1.54 21.08
CA VAL A 211 12.53 0.37 20.24
C VAL A 211 13.75 -0.24 19.55
N ASN A 212 14.88 0.46 19.59
CA ASN A 212 16.13 0.03 19.00
C ASN A 212 17.00 -0.70 20.04
N GLU A 213 17.45 -1.92 19.71
CA GLU A 213 18.22 -2.77 20.63
C GLU A 213 19.54 -2.14 21.10
N PHE A 214 20.11 -1.22 20.32
CA PHE A 214 21.36 -0.55 20.63
C PHE A 214 21.17 0.84 21.23
N GLY A 215 19.92 1.28 21.46
CA GLY A 215 19.62 2.57 22.04
C GLY A 215 20.04 3.75 21.16
N ILE A 216 19.99 3.59 19.84
CA ILE A 216 20.35 4.64 18.88
C ILE A 216 19.14 5.14 18.10
N VAL A 217 19.25 6.35 17.55
CA VAL A 217 18.29 6.81 16.54
C VAL A 217 18.53 6.05 15.23
N PRO A 218 17.47 5.79 14.44
CA PRO A 218 17.54 4.90 13.28
C PRO A 218 18.15 5.53 12.03
N PHE A 219 18.24 6.85 11.94
CA PHE A 219 18.67 7.55 10.72
C PHE A 219 19.83 8.51 10.97
N ASP A 220 20.80 8.52 10.05
CA ASP A 220 21.84 9.54 9.99
C ASP A 220 21.33 10.83 9.34
N ARG A 221 22.20 11.85 9.25
CA ARG A 221 21.80 13.19 8.75
C ARG A 221 21.47 13.20 7.27
N GLU A 222 21.97 12.21 6.55
CA GLU A 222 21.73 11.98 5.13
C GLU A 222 20.45 11.16 4.89
N GLY A 223 19.76 10.76 5.96
CA GLY A 223 18.54 9.96 5.90
C GLY A 223 18.80 8.48 5.60
N CYS A 224 20.04 8.00 5.74
CA CYS A 224 20.35 6.59 5.65
C CYS A 224 20.11 5.90 6.99
N VAL A 225 19.75 4.62 6.95
CA VAL A 225 19.62 3.80 8.17
C VAL A 225 20.97 3.67 8.87
N GLU A 226 21.03 3.89 10.17
CA GLU A 226 22.26 3.74 10.96
C GLU A 226 22.79 2.29 10.94
N GLU A 227 24.11 2.10 10.96
CA GLU A 227 24.72 0.76 10.80
C GLU A 227 24.26 -0.26 11.85
N LYS A 228 23.92 0.19 13.06
CA LYS A 228 23.43 -0.66 14.15
C LYS A 228 21.93 -0.54 14.36
N ALA A 229 21.19 -0.01 13.38
CA ALA A 229 19.75 0.07 13.53
C ALA A 229 19.13 -1.33 13.53
N SER A 230 18.27 -1.61 14.51
CA SER A 230 17.40 -2.78 14.51
C SER A 230 16.46 -2.76 13.29
N THR A 231 15.82 -3.90 13.00
CA THR A 231 14.86 -4.01 11.89
C THR A 231 13.59 -3.18 12.09
N LEU A 232 13.35 -2.67 13.31
CA LEU A 232 12.36 -1.64 13.60
C LEU A 232 13.00 -0.24 13.64
N LEU A 233 12.49 0.62 12.77
CA LEU A 233 12.80 2.04 12.65
C LEU A 233 11.59 2.86 13.09
N TRP A 234 11.83 4.10 13.52
CA TRP A 234 10.77 5.00 13.99
C TRP A 234 10.80 6.33 13.26
N GLU A 235 9.66 6.73 12.72
CA GLU A 235 9.47 8.02 12.05
C GLU A 235 8.60 9.00 12.85
N CYS A 236 8.93 10.29 12.79
CA CYS A 236 7.99 11.34 13.18
C CYS A 236 6.73 11.28 12.30
N SER A 237 5.56 11.48 12.88
CA SER A 237 4.28 11.49 12.16
C SER A 237 3.93 12.86 11.56
N GLU A 238 2.85 12.92 10.78
CA GLU A 238 2.25 14.17 10.28
C GLU A 238 1.71 15.06 11.41
N LEU A 239 1.47 14.49 12.60
CA LEU A 239 1.03 15.21 13.79
C LEU A 239 2.18 15.99 14.47
N CYS A 240 3.43 15.72 14.08
CA CYS A 240 4.61 16.37 14.65
C CYS A 240 4.83 17.79 14.10
N GLY A 241 5.27 18.71 14.97
CA GLY A 241 5.63 20.10 14.61
C GLY A 241 6.92 20.26 13.81
N CYS A 242 7.67 19.18 13.61
CA CYS A 242 9.02 19.20 13.00
C CYS A 242 9.06 19.37 11.48
N GLY A 243 7.90 19.53 10.84
CA GLY A 243 7.78 19.79 9.40
C GLY A 243 8.12 18.57 8.53
N VAL A 244 8.29 18.80 7.24
CA VAL A 244 8.64 17.77 6.25
C VAL A 244 10.14 17.50 6.20
N ASP A 245 10.99 18.49 6.46
CA ASP A 245 12.46 18.36 6.43
C ASP A 245 13.04 17.67 7.67
N CYS A 246 12.22 16.94 8.42
CA CYS A 246 12.66 16.21 9.59
C CYS A 246 13.55 15.04 9.19
N ILE A 247 14.72 14.92 9.81
CA ILE A 247 15.65 13.78 9.70
C ILE A 247 14.97 12.40 9.86
N SER A 248 13.88 12.34 10.63
CA SER A 248 13.15 11.10 10.89
C SER A 248 11.96 10.85 9.95
N LYS A 249 11.72 11.71 8.95
CA LYS A 249 10.66 11.54 7.95
C LYS A 249 11.25 11.15 6.59
N VAL A 250 12.08 10.11 6.58
CA VAL A 250 12.83 9.71 5.37
C VAL A 250 11.90 9.09 4.34
N SER A 251 11.20 8.02 4.70
CA SER A 251 10.34 7.28 3.76
C SER A 251 9.11 8.09 3.34
N GLN A 252 8.71 9.08 4.15
CA GLN A 252 7.62 10.01 3.88
C GLN A 252 7.91 10.96 2.71
N GLN A 253 9.18 11.18 2.35
CA GLN A 253 9.53 12.00 1.18
C GLN A 253 9.25 11.28 -0.15
N GLY A 254 8.87 10.00 -0.11
CA GLY A 254 8.68 9.17 -1.28
C GLY A 254 9.99 8.64 -1.86
N ARG A 255 9.87 7.85 -2.94
CA ARG A 255 10.99 7.18 -3.58
C ARG A 255 12.05 8.19 -4.09
N PRO A 256 13.31 8.12 -3.62
CA PRO A 256 14.35 9.05 -4.05
C PRO A 256 15.06 8.60 -5.35
N VAL A 257 14.88 7.34 -5.75
CA VAL A 257 15.61 6.71 -6.87
C VAL A 257 14.77 6.54 -8.13
N LYS A 258 15.43 6.58 -9.30
CA LYS A 258 14.81 6.24 -10.59
C LYS A 258 14.82 4.73 -10.77
N LEU A 259 13.65 4.16 -11.00
CA LEU A 259 13.47 2.72 -11.18
C LEU A 259 12.85 2.42 -12.53
N LYS A 260 13.05 1.19 -12.99
CA LYS A 260 12.41 0.66 -14.19
C LYS A 260 11.87 -0.73 -13.93
N LEU A 261 10.63 -0.98 -14.32
CA LEU A 261 10.10 -2.33 -14.39
C LEU A 261 10.64 -3.02 -15.63
N LYS A 262 11.19 -4.22 -15.46
CA LYS A 262 11.78 -5.02 -16.52
C LYS A 262 11.22 -6.44 -16.50
N TRP A 263 10.89 -6.99 -17.66
CA TRP A 263 10.50 -8.39 -17.77
C TRP A 263 11.72 -9.33 -17.77
N PHE A 264 11.73 -10.33 -16.88
CA PHE A 264 12.71 -11.39 -16.76
C PHE A 264 12.06 -12.73 -17.15
N PRO A 265 12.56 -13.46 -18.17
CA PRO A 265 11.88 -14.64 -18.71
C PRO A 265 11.53 -15.75 -17.70
N GLN A 266 12.34 -15.93 -16.64
CA GLN A 266 12.14 -16.97 -15.62
C GLN A 266 11.51 -16.47 -14.33
N LYS A 267 11.41 -15.14 -14.14
CA LYS A 267 10.94 -14.52 -12.90
C LYS A 267 9.64 -13.72 -13.08
N GLY A 268 9.32 -13.35 -14.32
CA GLY A 268 8.24 -12.39 -14.62
C GLY A 268 8.74 -10.95 -14.52
N TRP A 269 7.89 -10.04 -14.06
CA TRP A 269 8.30 -8.65 -13.82
C TRP A 269 9.33 -8.56 -12.69
N GLY A 270 10.28 -7.64 -12.84
CA GLY A 270 11.26 -7.28 -11.84
C GLY A 270 11.48 -5.78 -11.82
N VAL A 271 12.15 -5.27 -10.80
CA VAL A 271 12.54 -3.86 -10.69
C VAL A 271 14.05 -3.74 -10.86
N ILE A 272 14.51 -2.79 -11.67
CA ILE A 272 15.93 -2.47 -11.81
C ILE A 272 16.21 -1.00 -11.47
N LEU A 273 17.45 -0.72 -11.02
CA LEU A 273 17.91 0.66 -10.88
C LEU A 273 18.08 1.31 -12.26
N ASP A 274 17.56 2.51 -12.42
CA ASP A 274 17.46 3.19 -13.70
C ASP A 274 18.09 4.60 -13.70
N GLN A 275 19.12 4.77 -12.88
CA GLN A 275 19.98 5.95 -12.81
C GLN A 275 21.44 5.54 -12.88
N ILE A 276 22.28 6.44 -13.43
CA ILE A 276 23.72 6.19 -13.61
C ILE A 276 24.45 6.26 -12.27
N GLU A 277 23.98 7.14 -11.38
CA GLU A 277 24.51 7.30 -10.03
C GLU A 277 24.17 6.07 -9.19
N ALA A 278 25.20 5.36 -8.74
CA ALA A 278 25.04 4.21 -7.86
C ALA A 278 24.38 4.60 -6.54
N VAL A 279 23.51 3.74 -6.03
CA VAL A 279 22.87 3.91 -4.73
C VAL A 279 23.80 3.32 -3.66
N PRO A 280 24.22 4.11 -2.64
CA PRO A 280 25.05 3.60 -1.55
C PRO A 280 24.24 2.63 -0.66
N PRO A 281 24.90 1.82 0.18
CA PRO A 281 24.19 1.04 1.20
C PRO A 281 23.46 1.94 2.21
N ARG A 282 22.47 1.38 2.89
CA ARG A 282 21.62 2.00 3.93
C ARG A 282 20.67 3.07 3.42
N THR A 283 20.46 3.17 2.11
CA THR A 283 19.59 4.18 1.48
C THR A 283 18.18 3.67 1.29
N PHE A 284 17.19 4.51 1.60
CA PHE A 284 15.78 4.22 1.37
C PHE A 284 15.51 4.03 -0.13
N ILE A 285 14.79 2.97 -0.49
CA ILE A 285 14.37 2.70 -1.87
C ILE A 285 12.89 2.96 -2.04
N VAL A 286 12.04 2.20 -1.34
CA VAL A 286 10.59 2.23 -1.52
C VAL A 286 9.88 1.61 -0.32
N ARG A 287 8.65 2.04 -0.04
CA ARG A 287 7.74 1.36 0.91
C ARG A 287 7.04 0.20 0.21
N TYR A 288 6.75 -0.88 0.94
CA TYR A 288 5.90 -1.94 0.42
C TYR A 288 4.43 -1.62 0.73
N THR A 289 3.65 -1.31 -0.30
CA THR A 289 2.24 -0.91 -0.16
C THR A 289 1.28 -1.96 -0.70
N GLY A 290 0.10 -2.02 -0.09
CA GLY A 290 -0.97 -2.95 -0.45
C GLY A 290 -2.21 -2.74 0.40
N GLU A 291 -3.11 -3.70 0.37
CA GLU A 291 -4.23 -3.81 1.31
C GLU A 291 -3.75 -4.49 2.60
N ILE A 292 -3.95 -3.86 3.75
CA ILE A 292 -3.71 -4.50 5.05
C ILE A 292 -4.95 -5.34 5.37
N ILE A 293 -4.78 -6.65 5.46
CA ILE A 293 -5.84 -7.62 5.71
C ILE A 293 -5.58 -8.40 7.00
N THR A 294 -6.62 -9.01 7.56
CA THR A 294 -6.46 -9.92 8.70
C THR A 294 -5.71 -11.17 8.27
N ASN A 295 -5.07 -11.83 9.24
CA ASN A 295 -4.36 -13.07 8.96
C ASN A 295 -5.31 -14.18 8.44
N GLU A 296 -6.56 -14.20 8.91
CA GLU A 296 -7.58 -15.12 8.40
C GLU A 296 -7.88 -14.89 6.91
N GLU A 297 -8.05 -13.64 6.49
CA GLU A 297 -8.26 -13.28 5.08
C GLU A 297 -7.00 -13.62 4.24
N ALA A 298 -5.81 -13.39 4.80
CA ALA A 298 -4.55 -13.75 4.13
C ALA A 298 -4.45 -15.27 3.90
N ASP A 299 -4.79 -16.08 4.91
CA ASP A 299 -4.82 -17.54 4.80
C ASP A 299 -5.82 -18.00 3.72
N GLU A 300 -6.99 -17.35 3.59
CA GLU A 300 -7.98 -17.64 2.56
C GLU A 300 -7.47 -17.28 1.15
N ARG A 301 -6.89 -16.09 0.97
CA ARG A 301 -6.32 -15.63 -0.31
C ARG A 301 -5.11 -16.46 -0.74
N ASP A 302 -4.25 -16.85 0.19
CA ASP A 302 -3.05 -17.65 -0.05
C ASP A 302 -3.39 -19.02 -0.70
N MET A 303 -4.50 -19.64 -0.29
CA MET A 303 -4.97 -20.89 -0.91
C MET A 303 -5.27 -20.75 -2.40
N GLU A 304 -5.74 -19.58 -2.84
CA GLU A 304 -5.98 -19.28 -4.24
C GLU A 304 -4.69 -18.86 -4.96
N TYR A 305 -3.89 -18.01 -4.33
CA TYR A 305 -2.64 -17.50 -4.90
C TYR A 305 -1.61 -18.59 -5.17
N LYS A 306 -1.50 -19.57 -4.27
CA LYS A 306 -0.63 -20.75 -4.45
C LYS A 306 -0.97 -21.57 -5.69
N LYS A 307 -2.25 -21.66 -6.09
CA LYS A 307 -2.66 -22.36 -7.33
C LYS A 307 -2.11 -21.68 -8.59
N HIS A 308 -1.87 -20.38 -8.51
CA HIS A 308 -1.42 -19.55 -9.62
C HIS A 308 0.03 -19.08 -9.49
N GLY A 309 0.74 -19.48 -8.42
CA GLY A 309 2.12 -19.10 -8.16
C GLY A 309 2.30 -17.62 -7.83
N PHE A 310 1.26 -16.96 -7.31
CA PHE A 310 1.29 -15.55 -6.91
C PHE A 310 1.83 -15.39 -5.49
N THR A 311 2.72 -14.41 -5.30
CA THR A 311 3.44 -14.20 -4.03
C THR A 311 3.43 -12.71 -3.69
N TYR A 312 2.33 -12.21 -3.14
CA TYR A 312 2.14 -10.78 -2.86
C TYR A 312 1.75 -10.48 -1.40
N LEU A 313 1.60 -11.52 -0.58
CA LEU A 313 1.30 -11.42 0.84
C LEU A 313 2.59 -11.23 1.64
N PHE A 314 2.58 -10.25 2.55
CA PHE A 314 3.68 -9.98 3.47
C PHE A 314 3.14 -9.87 4.89
N ASP A 315 3.51 -10.81 5.76
CA ASP A 315 3.04 -10.83 7.15
C ASP A 315 3.68 -9.71 7.99
N LEU A 316 2.88 -9.04 8.81
CA LEU A 316 3.33 -8.04 9.78
C LEU A 316 3.64 -8.71 11.11
N ASP A 317 4.68 -9.55 11.14
CA ASP A 317 5.03 -10.45 12.24
C ASP A 317 6.13 -9.92 13.19
N TYR A 318 6.52 -8.64 13.06
CA TYR A 318 7.63 -8.05 13.84
C TYR A 318 7.51 -8.27 15.37
N ASN A 319 6.28 -8.25 15.90
CA ASN A 319 6.01 -8.59 17.29
C ASN A 319 6.10 -10.12 17.48
N ASN A 320 7.33 -10.64 17.51
CA ASN A 320 7.78 -12.05 17.52
C ASN A 320 7.16 -12.98 18.59
N ASP A 321 6.30 -12.47 19.46
CA ASP A 321 5.64 -13.26 20.51
C ASP A 321 4.27 -13.82 20.10
N LYS A 322 3.73 -13.44 18.93
CA LYS A 322 2.41 -13.88 18.44
C LYS A 322 2.41 -14.09 16.92
N LYS A 323 1.47 -14.92 16.42
CA LYS A 323 1.13 -14.96 14.97
C LYS A 323 0.83 -13.52 14.52
N ALA A 324 1.35 -13.11 13.36
CA ALA A 324 1.00 -11.82 12.77
C ALA A 324 -0.51 -11.64 12.78
N LYS A 325 -0.99 -10.49 13.28
CA LYS A 325 -2.43 -10.17 13.25
C LYS A 325 -2.88 -9.80 11.84
N TYR A 326 -1.98 -9.19 11.08
CA TYR A 326 -2.27 -8.59 9.78
C TYR A 326 -1.18 -8.95 8.76
N SER A 327 -1.54 -8.88 7.49
CA SER A 327 -0.64 -9.04 6.35
C SER A 327 -0.91 -7.92 5.34
N ILE A 328 0.11 -7.49 4.59
CA ILE A 328 -0.04 -6.60 3.44
C ILE A 328 -0.18 -7.44 2.18
N ASP A 329 -1.31 -7.32 1.49
CA ASP A 329 -1.58 -7.93 0.20
C ASP A 329 -1.38 -6.93 -0.94
N ALA A 330 -0.35 -7.16 -1.76
CA ALA A 330 -0.03 -6.32 -2.91
C ALA A 330 -0.59 -6.85 -4.25
N TYR A 331 -1.50 -7.84 -4.25
CA TYR A 331 -1.96 -8.49 -5.48
C TYR A 331 -2.74 -7.51 -6.38
N MET A 332 -3.85 -6.95 -5.89
CA MET A 332 -4.73 -6.04 -6.62
C MET A 332 -4.37 -4.56 -6.47
N MET A 333 -3.59 -4.21 -5.45
CA MET A 333 -3.18 -2.84 -5.20
C MET A 333 -1.80 -2.78 -4.58
N GLY A 334 -1.02 -1.77 -4.91
CA GLY A 334 0.34 -1.62 -4.37
C GLY A 334 1.17 -0.68 -5.22
N ASN A 335 2.45 -0.55 -4.92
CA ASN A 335 3.38 0.22 -5.75
C ASN A 335 4.38 -0.70 -6.47
N GLU A 336 5.44 -0.13 -7.02
CA GLU A 336 6.49 -0.87 -7.71
C GLU A 336 7.20 -1.93 -6.86
N SER A 337 7.14 -1.83 -5.52
CA SER A 337 7.75 -2.81 -4.61
C SER A 337 7.21 -4.22 -4.82
N ARG A 338 5.96 -4.36 -5.28
CA ARG A 338 5.32 -5.66 -5.55
C ARG A 338 6.03 -6.48 -6.64
N PHE A 339 6.84 -5.82 -7.47
CA PHE A 339 7.62 -6.47 -8.53
C PHE A 339 9.07 -6.75 -8.10
N VAL A 340 9.45 -6.47 -6.85
CA VAL A 340 10.79 -6.77 -6.36
C VAL A 340 10.90 -8.28 -6.15
N ASN A 341 11.78 -8.92 -6.91
CA ASN A 341 11.93 -10.36 -6.91
C ASN A 341 12.72 -10.89 -5.71
N HIS A 342 12.58 -12.19 -5.46
CA HIS A 342 13.40 -12.91 -4.50
C HIS A 342 14.87 -13.05 -4.97
N SER A 343 15.81 -12.93 -4.03
CA SER A 343 17.18 -13.45 -4.15
C SER A 343 17.66 -14.08 -2.84
N CYS A 344 18.45 -15.16 -2.94
CA CYS A 344 19.17 -15.73 -1.80
C CYS A 344 20.42 -14.91 -1.42
N ASP A 345 20.80 -13.95 -2.27
CA ASP A 345 21.81 -12.91 -2.00
C ASP A 345 21.23 -11.54 -2.41
N PRO A 346 20.28 -11.00 -1.64
CA PRO A 346 19.54 -9.79 -2.00
C PRO A 346 20.36 -8.51 -1.79
N ASN A 347 20.15 -7.50 -2.63
CA ASN A 347 20.75 -6.18 -2.46
C ASN A 347 19.89 -5.21 -1.62
N LEU A 348 18.70 -5.62 -1.22
CA LEU A 348 17.82 -4.88 -0.31
C LEU A 348 17.60 -5.62 1.02
N SER A 349 17.41 -4.84 2.07
CA SER A 349 16.96 -5.27 3.40
C SER A 349 15.59 -4.68 3.70
N ILE A 350 14.79 -5.43 4.45
CA ILE A 350 13.44 -5.06 4.84
C ILE A 350 13.47 -4.49 6.26
N TYR A 351 12.85 -3.34 6.44
CA TYR A 351 12.70 -2.69 7.75
C TYR A 351 11.23 -2.35 7.99
N ASN A 352 10.81 -2.54 9.24
CA ASN A 352 9.52 -2.09 9.75
C ASN A 352 9.65 -0.64 10.22
N LEU A 353 8.68 0.21 9.87
CA LEU A 353 8.62 1.61 10.30
C LEU A 353 7.40 1.80 11.20
N ALA A 354 7.65 2.17 12.46
CA ALA A 354 6.64 2.64 13.40
C ALA A 354 6.52 4.18 13.39
N GLY A 355 5.44 4.68 13.97
CA GLY A 355 5.14 6.11 13.96
C GLY A 355 4.66 6.52 12.57
N GLY A 356 5.16 7.62 12.02
CA GLY A 356 4.83 8.01 10.64
C GLY A 356 3.33 8.02 10.36
N GLU A 357 2.89 7.18 9.41
CA GLU A 357 1.48 7.01 9.04
C GLU A 357 0.71 6.01 9.90
N THR A 358 1.40 5.09 10.59
CA THR A 358 0.80 4.11 11.50
C THR A 358 0.82 4.59 12.96
N ALA A 359 1.14 5.86 13.20
CA ALA A 359 1.19 6.42 14.55
C ALA A 359 -0.17 6.27 15.23
N GLY A 360 -0.19 5.62 16.39
CA GLY A 360 -1.42 5.26 17.11
C GLY A 360 -1.88 3.82 16.89
N ASP A 361 -1.17 3.05 16.05
CA ASP A 361 -1.41 1.64 15.82
C ASP A 361 -0.23 0.79 16.34
N PRO A 362 -0.43 -0.05 17.37
CA PRO A 362 0.63 -0.91 17.91
C PRO A 362 0.83 -2.21 17.10
N ASP A 363 -0.09 -2.54 16.20
CA ASP A 363 -0.14 -3.82 15.50
C ASP A 363 0.18 -3.68 13.99
N VAL A 364 0.16 -2.47 13.44
CA VAL A 364 0.48 -2.19 12.03
C VAL A 364 1.73 -1.32 11.90
N MET A 365 2.60 -1.73 10.99
CA MET A 365 3.85 -1.03 10.66
C MET A 365 3.94 -0.85 9.16
N THR A 366 4.61 0.22 8.71
CA THR A 366 4.93 0.36 7.29
C THR A 366 6.15 -0.50 6.97
N LEU A 367 6.03 -1.41 6.00
CA LEU A 367 7.16 -2.16 5.47
C LEU A 367 7.95 -1.31 4.47
N SER A 368 9.27 -1.40 4.50
CA SER A 368 10.15 -0.60 3.64
C SER A 368 11.41 -1.33 3.22
N PHE A 369 11.90 -1.03 2.02
CA PHE A 369 13.11 -1.61 1.45
C PHE A 369 14.24 -0.59 1.42
N TRP A 370 15.41 -1.04 1.84
CA TRP A 370 16.62 -0.24 1.98
C TRP A 370 17.80 -0.96 1.33
N SER A 371 18.68 -0.25 0.66
CA SER A 371 19.88 -0.87 0.08
C SER A 371 20.77 -1.44 1.18
N ASN A 372 21.32 -2.64 0.97
CA ASN A 372 22.27 -3.27 1.89
C ASN A 372 23.70 -3.34 1.33
N ARG A 373 23.86 -2.93 0.08
CA ARG A 373 25.14 -2.83 -0.62
C ARG A 373 25.02 -1.74 -1.68
N TRP A 374 26.11 -1.43 -2.35
CA TRP A 374 26.07 -0.57 -3.52
C TRP A 374 25.21 -1.21 -4.63
N ILE A 375 24.32 -0.43 -5.22
CA ILE A 375 23.47 -0.84 -6.34
C ILE A 375 23.85 0.00 -7.55
N GLN A 376 24.20 -0.66 -8.65
CA GLN A 376 24.65 -0.04 -9.90
C GLN A 376 23.50 0.07 -10.91
N TYR A 377 23.68 0.93 -11.91
CA TYR A 377 22.74 1.03 -13.02
C TYR A 377 22.46 -0.34 -13.66
N GLY A 378 21.18 -0.69 -13.78
CA GLY A 378 20.74 -1.94 -14.38
C GLY A 378 20.71 -3.15 -13.43
N ASP A 379 21.19 -3.01 -12.20
CA ASP A 379 21.06 -4.06 -11.19
C ASP A 379 19.59 -4.32 -10.87
N GLU A 380 19.22 -5.60 -10.78
CA GLU A 380 17.91 -6.02 -10.30
C GLU A 380 17.82 -5.83 -8.80
N LEU A 381 16.76 -5.16 -8.36
CA LEU A 381 16.43 -4.98 -6.96
C LEU A 381 15.77 -6.24 -6.43
N THR A 382 16.30 -6.79 -5.34
CA THR A 382 15.84 -8.07 -4.78
C THR A 382 15.87 -8.09 -3.27
N VAL A 383 14.93 -8.82 -2.67
CA VAL A 383 14.83 -9.09 -1.23
C VAL A 383 14.86 -10.60 -0.94
N ASP A 384 15.13 -10.99 0.29
CA ASP A 384 14.93 -12.38 0.74
C ASP A 384 13.49 -12.55 1.26
N TYR A 385 12.65 -13.33 0.57
CA TYR A 385 11.26 -13.55 0.96
C TYR A 385 11.13 -14.36 2.26
N ASN A 386 12.17 -15.11 2.64
CA ASN A 386 12.15 -15.92 3.86
C ASN A 386 12.77 -15.17 5.06
N GLY A 387 13.25 -13.94 4.87
CA GLY A 387 13.93 -13.20 5.94
C GLY A 387 15.23 -13.85 6.44
N HIS A 388 15.76 -14.85 5.74
CA HIS A 388 16.99 -15.57 6.12
C HIS A 388 18.27 -14.75 5.92
N TYR A 389 18.21 -13.73 5.07
CA TYR A 389 19.33 -12.83 4.85
C TYR A 389 19.49 -11.84 6.01
N ILE A 390 20.54 -12.05 6.80
CA ILE A 390 21.01 -11.08 7.79
C ILE A 390 22.20 -10.33 7.18
N PRO A 391 22.13 -8.98 7.07
CA PRO A 391 23.26 -8.19 6.60
C PRO A 391 24.52 -8.44 7.46
N SER A 392 25.69 -8.44 6.82
CA SER A 392 26.94 -8.82 7.48
C SER A 392 27.26 -8.04 8.77
N TRP A 393 26.84 -6.78 8.87
CA TRP A 393 27.03 -5.93 10.06
C TRP A 393 26.01 -6.17 11.18
N LEU A 394 24.88 -6.82 10.88
CA LEU A 394 23.84 -7.23 11.84
C LEU A 394 24.05 -8.67 12.35
N LYS A 395 25.08 -9.37 11.87
CA LYS A 395 25.51 -10.65 12.42
C LYS A 395 26.06 -10.42 13.83
N SER A 396 25.19 -10.44 14.84
CA SER A 396 25.63 -10.81 16.18
C SER A 396 26.17 -12.25 16.13
N GLU A 397 27.02 -12.65 17.06
CA GLU A 397 27.55 -14.03 17.15
C GLU A 397 26.47 -15.10 17.42
N GLN A 398 25.19 -14.81 17.20
CA GLN A 398 24.07 -15.69 17.49
C GLN A 398 23.23 -16.04 16.24
N ILE A 399 23.25 -17.35 15.98
CA ILE A 399 22.36 -18.15 15.14
C ILE A 399 22.56 -17.96 13.63
N GLU A 400 23.62 -18.58 13.11
CA GLU A 400 23.56 -19.17 11.77
C GLU A 400 22.42 -20.22 11.79
N ARG A 401 21.23 -19.85 11.30
CA ARG A 401 20.22 -20.86 10.96
C ARG A 401 20.77 -21.58 9.74
N GLU A 402 21.27 -22.81 9.94
CA GLU A 402 21.66 -23.63 8.80
C GLU A 402 20.47 -23.76 7.84
N PRO A 403 20.66 -23.49 6.54
CA PRO A 403 19.58 -23.65 5.57
C PRO A 403 19.19 -25.13 5.59
N THR A 404 17.97 -25.42 6.03
CA THR A 404 17.42 -26.78 5.96
C THR A 404 17.32 -27.16 4.50
N GLN A 405 18.26 -27.97 4.00
CA GLN A 405 18.17 -28.58 2.68
C GLN A 405 17.02 -29.58 2.70
N ARG A 406 15.82 -29.12 2.31
CA ARG A 406 14.70 -30.02 2.03
C ARG A 406 14.78 -30.42 0.56
N GLU A 407 14.74 -31.73 0.32
CA GLU A 407 14.57 -32.28 -1.03
C GLU A 407 13.19 -31.85 -1.56
N GLY A 408 13.17 -31.35 -2.79
CA GLY A 408 12.01 -30.67 -3.37
C GLY A 408 10.71 -31.45 -3.20
N GLN A 409 9.77 -30.87 -2.47
CA GLN A 409 8.41 -31.37 -2.37
C GLN A 409 7.59 -30.89 -3.58
N GLU A 410 6.57 -31.68 -3.94
CA GLU A 410 5.63 -31.34 -5.00
C GLU A 410 4.95 -30.00 -4.68
N GLY A 411 5.09 -29.00 -5.57
CA GLY A 411 4.50 -27.66 -5.40
C GLY A 411 5.46 -26.54 -4.98
N MET A 412 6.76 -26.80 -4.80
CA MET A 412 7.74 -25.74 -4.49
C MET A 412 8.11 -24.90 -5.73
N THR A 413 8.19 -23.58 -5.56
CA THR A 413 8.58 -22.65 -6.64
C THR A 413 10.12 -22.58 -6.77
N PRO A 414 10.70 -22.93 -7.93
CA PRO A 414 12.15 -22.91 -8.13
C PRO A 414 12.72 -21.50 -8.10
N CYS A 415 13.90 -21.33 -7.49
CA CYS A 415 14.59 -20.05 -7.38
C CYS A 415 15.56 -19.84 -8.56
N TYR A 416 15.34 -18.75 -9.31
CA TYR A 416 16.18 -18.33 -10.44
C TYR A 416 17.02 -17.08 -10.13
N CYS A 417 17.39 -16.85 -8.86
CA CYS A 417 18.10 -15.63 -8.45
C CYS A 417 19.51 -15.50 -9.05
N GLY A 418 20.14 -16.61 -9.44
CA GLY A 418 21.49 -16.62 -10.00
C GLY A 418 22.62 -16.49 -8.97
N ALA A 419 22.31 -16.36 -7.68
CA ALA A 419 23.30 -16.26 -6.62
C ALA A 419 24.11 -17.56 -6.44
N ALA A 420 25.40 -17.45 -6.14
CA ALA A 420 26.28 -18.60 -5.93
C ALA A 420 25.83 -19.47 -4.74
N ASN A 421 25.25 -18.84 -3.71
CA ASN A 421 24.68 -19.44 -2.50
C ASN A 421 23.17 -19.73 -2.62
N CYS A 422 22.63 -19.87 -3.83
CA CYS A 422 21.19 -20.09 -4.05
C CYS A 422 20.66 -21.35 -3.35
N ARG A 423 19.56 -21.17 -2.57
CA ARG A 423 18.83 -22.21 -1.82
C ARG A 423 17.94 -23.11 -2.68
N LYS A 424 17.93 -22.91 -4.00
CA LYS A 424 17.18 -23.65 -5.03
C LYS A 424 15.66 -23.44 -5.06
N TRP A 425 15.05 -23.08 -3.94
CA TRP A 425 13.61 -22.82 -3.82
C TRP A 425 13.36 -21.41 -3.26
N ILE A 426 12.25 -20.79 -3.65
CA ILE A 426 11.88 -19.44 -3.15
C ILE A 426 11.41 -19.51 -1.70
N PHE A 427 10.57 -20.49 -1.37
CA PHE A 427 10.04 -20.74 -0.02
C PHE A 427 10.54 -22.09 0.51
N ASP A 428 10.60 -22.23 1.84
CA ASP A 428 11.19 -23.36 2.58
C ASP A 428 10.17 -24.42 3.07
#